data_AF-A0A524CJD9-F1
#
_entry.id   AF-A0A524CJD9-F1
#
_cell.length_a   1.000
_cell.length_b   1.000
_cell.length_c   1.000
_cell.angle_alpha   90.00
_cell.angle_beta   90.00
_cell.angle_gamma   90.00
#
_symmetry.space_group_name_H-M   'P 1'
#
loop_
_entity.id
_entity.type
_entity.pdbx_description
1 polymer ?
#
loop_
_entity_poly.entity_id
_entity_poly.type
_entity_poly.pdbx_seq_one_letter_code
_entity_poly.pdbx_strand_id
1 'polypeptide(L)'
;MPELPEVENFRNRIDPIALHKKIKSIKIHDDYILKTSKKEFKQALIGKKFEETIRRGKYLFLRFDSKNLLIHFAMSGSFKYFNNKDKEPEYSKIRIQFENGAYLSIISVRK
;
A
#
# COMPACT_ATOMS: atom_id res chain seq x y z
N MET A 1 7.48 6.45 14.95
CA MET A 1 8.30 6.19 13.76
C MET A 1 8.59 4.71 13.74
N PRO A 2 8.06 3.93 12.78
CA PRO A 2 8.42 2.53 12.65
C PRO A 2 9.93 2.42 12.42
N GLU A 3 10.61 1.64 13.25
CA GLU A 3 12.01 1.32 13.09
C GLU A 3 12.15 0.08 12.20
N LEU A 4 13.39 -0.40 12.01
CA LEU A 4 13.67 -1.52 11.11
C LEU A 4 12.84 -2.78 11.44
N PRO A 5 12.66 -3.18 12.72
CA PRO A 5 11.85 -4.36 13.06
C PRO A 5 10.38 -4.18 12.70
N GLU A 6 9.81 -3.00 12.91
CA GLU A 6 8.41 -2.74 12.56
C GLU A 6 8.17 -2.78 11.06
N VAL A 7 9.10 -2.26 10.26
CA VAL A 7 8.98 -2.33 8.79
C VAL A 7 9.12 -3.78 8.31
N GLU A 8 9.94 -4.61 8.96
CA GLU A 8 10.00 -6.05 8.66
C GLU A 8 8.69 -6.75 9.04
N ASN A 9 8.10 -6.39 10.18
CA ASN A 9 6.77 -6.89 10.55
C ASN A 9 5.69 -6.45 9.57
N PHE A 10 5.78 -5.24 9.03
CA PHE A 10 4.89 -4.76 7.98
C PHE A 10 5.05 -5.57 6.69
N ARG A 11 6.29 -5.87 6.29
CA ARG A 11 6.58 -6.76 5.17
C ARG A 11 5.92 -8.13 5.34
N ASN A 12 6.21 -8.80 6.46
CA ASN A 12 5.66 -10.13 6.78
C ASN A 12 4.12 -10.15 6.81
N ARG A 13 3.49 -9.05 7.21
CA ARG A 13 2.03 -8.91 7.23
C ARG A 13 1.43 -8.55 5.86
N ILE A 14 2.17 -7.86 5.00
CA ILE A 14 1.73 -7.48 3.64
C ILE A 14 1.79 -8.67 2.69
N ASP A 15 2.80 -9.53 2.83
CA ASP A 15 3.01 -10.69 1.96
C ASP A 15 1.74 -11.53 1.75
N PRO A 16 1.10 -12.09 2.81
CA PRO A 16 -0.09 -12.93 2.63
C PRO A 16 -1.34 -12.17 2.17
N ILE A 17 -1.39 -10.85 2.35
CA ILE A 17 -2.61 -10.06 2.09
C ILE A 17 -2.59 -9.31 0.77
N ALA A 18 -1.43 -9.05 0.16
CA ALA A 18 -1.32 -8.19 -1.02
C ALA A 18 -0.62 -8.86 -2.20
N LEU A 19 0.30 -9.81 -1.96
CA LEU A 19 1.00 -10.48 -3.06
C LEU A 19 0.05 -11.32 -3.89
N HIS A 20 0.35 -11.37 -5.19
CA HIS A 20 -0.35 -12.10 -6.24
C HIS A 20 -1.84 -11.75 -6.41
N LYS A 21 -2.34 -10.72 -5.72
CA LYS A 21 -3.71 -10.22 -5.88
C LYS A 21 -3.73 -9.10 -6.90
N LYS A 22 -4.59 -9.25 -7.91
CA LYS A 22 -4.74 -8.25 -8.96
C LYS A 22 -5.47 -7.02 -8.45
N ILE A 23 -4.92 -5.85 -8.73
CA ILE A 23 -5.44 -4.55 -8.32
C ILE A 23 -6.59 -4.16 -9.26
N LYS A 24 -7.79 -4.03 -8.69
CA LYS A 24 -9.01 -3.65 -9.42
C LYS A 24 -9.17 -2.14 -9.51
N SER A 25 -8.97 -1.43 -8.39
CA SER A 25 -9.14 0.02 -8.36
C SER A 25 -8.30 0.65 -7.23
N ILE A 26 -8.02 1.94 -7.34
CA ILE A 26 -7.29 2.71 -6.33
C ILE A 26 -8.04 4.01 -6.04
N LYS A 27 -8.32 4.27 -4.76
CA LYS A 27 -8.80 5.55 -4.25
C LYS A 27 -7.66 6.27 -3.55
N ILE A 28 -7.39 7.50 -3.96
CA ILE A 28 -6.36 8.38 -3.37
C ILE A 28 -7.14 9.49 -2.68
N HIS A 29 -7.11 9.52 -1.36
CA HIS A 29 -7.75 10.55 -0.54
C HIS A 29 -6.84 11.74 -0.31
N ASP A 30 -5.53 11.48 -0.24
CA ASP A 30 -4.49 12.48 -0.03
C ASP A 30 -3.38 12.23 -1.05
N ASP A 31 -3.16 13.17 -1.96
CA ASP A 31 -2.09 13.10 -2.96
C ASP A 31 -0.79 13.72 -2.52
N TYR A 32 -0.77 14.44 -1.39
CA TYR A 32 0.45 15.01 -0.84
C TYR A 32 1.49 13.91 -0.53
N ILE A 33 1.03 12.70 -0.23
CA ILE A 33 1.89 11.55 0.05
C ILE A 33 2.47 10.90 -1.21
N LEU A 34 2.00 11.27 -2.40
CA LEU A 34 2.51 10.76 -3.66
C LEU A 34 3.68 11.61 -4.14
N LYS A 35 4.69 10.94 -4.71
CA LYS A 35 5.79 11.59 -5.43
C LYS A 35 5.57 11.61 -6.95
N THR A 36 4.45 11.08 -7.41
CA THR A 36 4.00 11.04 -8.81
C THR A 36 2.58 11.57 -8.92
N SER A 37 2.11 11.80 -10.14
CA SER A 37 0.72 12.25 -10.33
C SER A 37 -0.28 11.13 -9.99
N LYS A 38 -1.50 11.48 -9.55
CA LYS A 38 -2.60 10.51 -9.33
C LYS A 38 -2.84 9.62 -10.55
N LYS A 39 -2.77 10.23 -11.74
CA LYS A 39 -3.02 9.55 -13.03
C LYS A 39 -1.95 8.50 -13.29
N GLU A 40 -0.69 8.89 -13.19
CA GLU A 40 0.46 8.00 -13.38
C GLU A 40 0.46 6.85 -12.37
N PHE A 41 0.22 7.15 -11.09
CA PHE A 41 0.13 6.14 -10.02
C PHE A 41 -0.94 5.09 -10.31
N LYS A 42 -2.15 5.53 -10.70
CA LYS A 42 -3.25 4.63 -11.05
C LYS A 42 -2.95 3.81 -12.30
N GLN A 43 -2.42 4.44 -13.35
CA GLN A 43 -2.08 3.75 -14.60
C GLN A 43 -0.98 2.70 -14.40
N ALA A 44 -0.03 2.94 -13.51
CA ALA A 44 1.04 2.00 -13.22
C ALA A 44 0.56 0.74 -12.48
N LEU A 45 -0.46 0.85 -11.63
CA LEU A 45 -0.83 -0.22 -10.69
C LEU A 45 -2.13 -0.94 -11.03
N ILE A 46 -3.13 -0.27 -11.61
CA ILE A 46 -4.42 -0.90 -11.93
C ILE A 46 -4.22 -2.03 -12.95
N GLY A 47 -4.80 -3.20 -12.66
CA GLY A 47 -4.65 -4.41 -13.46
C GLY A 47 -3.38 -5.21 -13.18
N LYS A 48 -2.46 -4.68 -12.37
CA LYS A 48 -1.22 -5.37 -11.96
C LYS A 48 -1.38 -6.12 -10.65
N LYS A 49 -0.41 -6.95 -10.31
CA LYS A 49 -0.31 -7.68 -9.04
C LYS A 49 1.09 -7.48 -8.48
N PHE A 50 1.21 -7.44 -7.16
CA PHE A 50 2.53 -7.46 -6.53
C PHE A 50 3.09 -8.89 -6.56
N GLU A 51 4.39 -9.01 -6.80
CA GLU A 51 5.08 -10.30 -6.95
C GLU A 51 5.96 -10.63 -5.75
N GLU A 52 6.55 -9.60 -5.14
CA GLU A 52 7.50 -9.74 -4.05
C GLU A 52 7.51 -8.49 -3.20
N THR A 53 7.84 -8.64 -1.92
CA THR A 53 8.19 -7.51 -1.07
C THR A 53 9.64 -7.57 -0.59
N ILE A 54 10.27 -6.41 -0.57
CA ILE A 54 11.65 -6.24 -0.10
C ILE A 54 11.67 -5.09 0.87
N ARG A 55 12.29 -5.26 2.04
CA ARG A 55 12.62 -4.15 2.92
C ARG A 55 14.06 -3.71 2.68
N ARG A 56 14.28 -2.41 2.54
CA ARG A 56 15.62 -1.80 2.67
C ARG A 56 15.57 -0.64 3.64
N GLY A 57 16.25 -0.78 4.77
CA GLY A 57 16.18 0.21 5.83
C GLY A 57 14.73 0.40 6.30
N LYS A 58 14.25 1.65 6.23
CA LYS A 58 12.89 2.07 6.62
C LYS A 58 11.89 2.08 5.46
N TYR A 59 12.29 1.56 4.31
CA TYR A 59 11.48 1.51 3.10
C TYR A 59 11.00 0.09 2.83
N LEU A 60 9.73 -0.02 2.47
CA LEU A 60 9.12 -1.25 1.96
C LEU A 60 8.90 -1.10 0.45
N PHE A 61 9.42 -2.03 -0.31
CA PHE A 61 9.25 -2.13 -1.75
C PHE A 61 8.27 -3.25 -2.05
N LEU A 62 7.27 -2.98 -2.88
CA LEU A 62 6.39 -3.99 -3.47
C LEU A 62 6.69 -4.06 -4.96
N ARG A 63 7.30 -5.14 -5.40
CA ARG A 63 7.66 -5.36 -6.81
C ARG A 63 6.42 -5.73 -7.61
N PHE A 64 6.29 -5.18 -8.82
CA PHE A 64 5.28 -5.54 -9.79
C PHE A 64 5.86 -5.34 -11.19
N ASP A 65 5.70 -6.32 -12.08
CA ASP A 65 6.40 -6.36 -13.36
C ASP A 65 7.92 -6.08 -13.17
N SER A 66 8.45 -5.04 -13.83
CA SER A 66 9.84 -4.56 -13.71
C SER A 66 9.96 -3.25 -12.90
N LYS A 67 8.96 -2.94 -12.05
CA LYS A 67 8.89 -1.71 -11.25
C LYS A 67 8.66 -2.02 -9.78
N ASN A 68 8.81 -1.00 -8.94
CA ASN A 68 8.55 -1.10 -7.51
C ASN A 68 7.63 0.03 -7.03
N LEU A 69 6.69 -0.32 -6.16
CA LEU A 69 5.99 0.64 -5.32
C LEU A 69 6.79 0.76 -4.02
N LEU A 70 7.35 1.94 -3.78
CA LEU A 70 8.08 2.25 -2.55
C LEU A 70 7.12 2.90 -1.54
N ILE A 71 7.08 2.36 -0.33
CA ILE A 71 6.31 2.89 0.80
C ILE A 71 7.28 3.26 1.92
N HIS A 72 7.15 4.49 2.42
CA HIS A 72 7.82 4.97 3.62
C HIS A 72 6.76 5.32 4.66
N PHE A 73 6.79 4.64 5.81
CA PHE A 73 5.74 4.77 6.84
C PHE A 73 5.94 5.96 7.79
N ALA A 74 7.00 6.76 7.64
CA ALA A 74 7.24 7.99 8.41
C ALA A 74 7.02 7.79 9.93
N MET A 75 6.27 8.66 10.61
CA MET A 75 6.07 8.54 12.06
C MET A 75 4.86 7.72 12.46
N SER A 76 3.73 7.88 11.76
CA SER A 76 2.41 7.32 12.08
C SER A 76 1.83 6.43 10.99
N GLY A 77 2.61 6.14 9.95
CA GLY A 77 2.17 5.35 8.82
C GLY A 77 1.99 3.89 9.22
N SER A 78 0.93 3.29 8.73
CA SER A 78 0.67 1.86 8.81
C SER A 78 -0.24 1.45 7.65
N PHE A 79 -0.79 0.24 7.72
CA PHE A 79 -1.79 -0.23 6.76
C PHE A 79 -2.84 -1.10 7.45
N LYS A 80 -3.99 -1.24 6.79
CA LYS A 80 -5.06 -2.14 7.24
C LYS A 80 -5.65 -2.88 6.06
N TYR A 81 -5.83 -4.18 6.25
CA TYR A 81 -6.54 -5.07 5.33
C TYR A 81 -7.96 -5.31 5.82
N PHE A 82 -8.93 -5.27 4.92
CA PHE A 82 -10.34 -5.46 5.25
C PHE A 82 -11.16 -5.89 4.05
N ASN A 83 -12.30 -6.55 4.29
CA ASN A 83 -13.14 -7.14 3.24
C ASN A 83 -14.48 -6.40 3.04
N ASN A 84 -14.80 -5.43 3.89
CA ASN A 84 -15.99 -4.60 3.76
C ASN A 84 -15.59 -3.13 3.60
N LYS A 85 -16.02 -2.50 2.50
CA LYS A 85 -15.77 -1.09 2.18
C LYS A 85 -16.15 -0.13 3.32
N ASP A 86 -17.17 -0.46 4.10
CA ASP A 86 -17.65 0.36 5.24
C ASP A 86 -16.69 0.33 6.44
N LYS A 87 -15.74 -0.61 6.44
CA LYS A 87 -14.67 -0.70 7.44
C LYS A 87 -13.41 0.05 7.01
N GLU A 88 -13.51 0.95 6.03
CA GLU A 88 -12.41 1.82 5.64
C GLU A 88 -11.93 2.64 6.86
N PRO A 89 -10.64 2.63 7.18
CA PRO A 89 -10.10 3.39 8.32
C PRO A 89 -10.19 4.90 8.09
N GLU A 90 -10.45 5.66 9.16
CA GLU A 90 -10.62 7.13 9.15
C GLU A 90 -9.45 7.87 8.48
N TYR A 91 -8.21 7.50 8.82
CA TYR A 91 -7.00 8.13 8.28
C TYR A 91 -6.46 7.44 7.01
N SER A 92 -7.34 6.83 6.21
CA SER A 92 -7.00 6.23 4.91
C SER A 92 -6.47 7.29 3.95
N LYS A 93 -5.22 7.16 3.53
CA LYS A 93 -4.58 8.06 2.55
C LYS A 93 -4.72 7.52 1.14
N ILE A 94 -4.43 6.23 0.96
CA ILE A 94 -4.62 5.49 -0.28
C ILE A 94 -5.31 4.18 0.06
N ARG A 95 -6.34 3.82 -0.70
CA ARG A 95 -7.00 2.51 -0.64
C ARG A 95 -6.88 1.80 -1.97
N ILE A 96 -6.32 0.60 -1.92
CA ILE A 96 -6.25 -0.36 -3.03
C ILE A 96 -7.40 -1.35 -2.85
N GLN A 97 -8.17 -1.56 -3.91
CA GLN A 97 -9.16 -2.63 -4.00
C GLN A 97 -8.58 -3.74 -4.88
N PHE A 98 -8.63 -4.98 -4.41
CA PHE A 98 -8.25 -6.16 -5.18
C PHE A 98 -9.45 -6.80 -5.88
N GLU A 99 -9.19 -7.61 -6.92
CA GLU A 99 -10.25 -8.30 -7.66
C GLU A 99 -11.06 -9.29 -6.80
N ASN A 100 -10.46 -9.85 -5.75
CA ASN A 100 -11.14 -10.74 -4.79
C ASN A 100 -12.07 -10.01 -3.80
N GLY A 101 -12.31 -8.71 -3.99
CA GLY A 101 -13.21 -7.90 -3.17
C GLY A 101 -12.57 -7.33 -1.90
N ALA A 102 -11.33 -7.70 -1.57
CA ALA A 102 -10.64 -7.16 -0.40
C ALA A 102 -10.01 -5.79 -0.67
N TYR A 103 -9.69 -5.10 0.41
CA TYR A 103 -9.11 -3.76 0.42
C TYR A 103 -7.85 -3.70 1.27
N LEU A 104 -6.88 -2.92 0.83
CA LEU A 104 -5.70 -2.53 1.58
C LEU A 104 -5.65 -1.00 1.63
N SER A 105 -5.73 -0.43 2.82
CA SER A 105 -5.54 1.01 3.03
C SER A 105 -4.19 1.31 3.65
N ILE A 106 -3.48 2.28 3.09
CA ILE A 106 -2.37 2.96 3.76
C ILE A 106 -2.96 4.03 4.66
N ILE A 107 -2.58 4.00 5.93
CA ILE A 107 -3.13 4.86 6.98
C ILE A 107 -2.02 5.73 7.51
N SER A 108 -2.28 7.02 7.69
CA SER A 108 -1.41 7.88 8.49
C SER A 108 -2.21 9.03 9.07
N VAL A 109 -2.09 9.26 10.38
CA VAL A 109 -2.71 10.42 11.05
C VAL A 109 -2.06 11.72 10.55
N ARG A 110 -0.74 11.69 10.33
CA ARG A 110 0.02 12.80 9.77
C ARG A 110 0.09 12.70 8.25
N LYS A 111 0.41 13.81 7.59
CA LYS A 111 0.75 13.83 6.17
C LYS A 111 1.94 12.92 5.90
#